data_AF-A0A3D2UFU9-F1
#
_entry.id   AF-A0A3D2UFU9-F1
#
_cell.length_a   1.000
_cell.length_b   1.000
_cell.length_c   1.000
_cell.angle_alpha   90.00
_cell.angle_beta   90.00
_cell.angle_gamma   90.00
#
_symmetry.space_group_name_H-M   'P 1'
#
loop_
_entity.id
_entity.type
_entity.pdbx_description
1 polymer ?
#
loop_
_entity_poly.entity_id
_entity_poly.type
_entity_poly.pdbx_seq_one_letter_code
_entity_poly.pdbx_strand_id
1 'polypeptide(L)'
;QRPFDAALAPNLYEDRAAPTTSLTTIDPDVLEEVSSIRLPEDVTVAFPKLAVTYPSGMVLDRSEQIALRIINDSALERPIYFSSAGGMMSRLGLERWGVRHGLTTKLELRNLETDPHEGMIRGSPEYGSAWLDLEKSLKLYDEIYEYRGLRDRAIWADRSTTMMPYQYYVMALQLSDAAQLDGRSPELVQRLREDALAFQEVAGGGQRVASKVDIS
;
A
#
# COMPACT_ATOMS: atom_id res chain seq x y z
N GLN A 1 22.34 11.23 -0.98
CA GLN A 1 21.67 10.00 -0.52
C GLN A 1 22.72 9.15 0.19
N ARG A 2 22.44 8.58 1.37
CA ARG A 2 23.40 7.65 2.00
C ARG A 2 23.51 6.39 1.14
N PRO A 3 24.69 5.78 0.98
CA PRO A 3 24.82 4.49 0.31
C PRO A 3 23.93 3.44 0.98
N PHE A 4 23.35 2.55 0.19
CA PHE A 4 22.63 1.40 0.71
C PHE A 4 23.60 0.45 1.43
N ASP A 5 23.25 0.04 2.64
CA ASP A 5 23.99 -0.95 3.44
C ASP A 5 23.16 -2.22 3.56
N ALA A 6 23.57 -3.27 2.86
CA ALA A 6 22.86 -4.55 2.84
C ALA A 6 22.85 -5.24 4.21
N ALA A 7 23.81 -4.96 5.10
CA ALA A 7 23.83 -5.55 6.43
C ALA A 7 22.72 -5.03 7.34
N LEU A 8 22.14 -3.87 7.02
CA LEU A 8 21.01 -3.27 7.73
C LEU A 8 19.66 -3.59 7.05
N ALA A 9 19.67 -4.30 5.92
CA ALA A 9 18.44 -4.63 5.21
C ALA A 9 17.69 -5.73 5.97
N PRO A 10 16.42 -5.52 6.33
CA PRO A 10 15.61 -6.58 6.88
C PRO A 10 15.42 -7.63 5.78
N ASN A 11 15.68 -8.90 6.08
CA ASN A 11 15.57 -9.99 5.11
C ASN A 11 14.08 -10.32 4.81
N LEU A 12 13.38 -9.38 4.17
CA LEU A 12 11.92 -9.35 3.94
C LEU A 12 11.51 -9.81 2.55
N TYR A 13 12.44 -9.73 1.61
CA TYR A 13 12.22 -10.05 0.22
C TYR A 13 13.20 -11.15 -0.17
N GLU A 14 12.70 -12.11 -0.94
CA GLU A 14 13.53 -13.13 -1.55
C GLU A 14 14.55 -12.48 -2.48
N ASP A 15 15.77 -13.02 -2.49
CA ASP A 15 16.75 -12.66 -3.49
C ASP A 15 16.22 -13.03 -4.87
N ARG A 16 16.20 -12.04 -5.78
CA ARG A 16 15.75 -12.20 -7.15
C ARG A 16 16.88 -11.90 -8.11
N ALA A 17 16.87 -12.61 -9.23
CA ALA A 17 17.73 -12.26 -10.35
C ALA A 17 17.46 -10.81 -10.78
N ALA A 18 18.53 -10.10 -11.14
CA ALA A 18 18.39 -8.77 -11.70
C ALA A 18 17.50 -8.83 -12.96
N PRO A 19 16.57 -7.87 -13.13
CA PRO A 19 15.76 -7.83 -14.34
C PRO A 19 16.62 -7.71 -15.60
N THR A 20 16.20 -8.37 -16.67
CA THR A 20 16.97 -8.44 -17.93
C THR A 20 16.41 -7.53 -19.02
N THR A 21 15.17 -7.10 -18.87
CA THR A 21 14.46 -6.23 -19.81
C THR A 21 14.30 -4.80 -19.27
N SER A 22 13.85 -3.86 -20.09
CA SER A 22 13.46 -2.52 -19.61
C SER A 22 12.17 -2.58 -18.77
N LEU A 23 11.89 -1.53 -17.97
CA LEU A 23 10.64 -1.43 -17.19
C LEU A 23 9.39 -1.42 -18.09
N THR A 24 9.51 -0.78 -19.24
CA THR A 24 8.46 -0.66 -20.26
C THR A 24 9.10 -0.75 -21.63
N THR A 25 8.32 -1.23 -22.59
CA THR A 25 8.67 -1.30 -24.02
C THR A 25 7.99 -0.17 -24.82
N ILE A 26 7.30 0.77 -24.17
CA ILE A 26 6.81 1.99 -24.82
C ILE A 26 8.01 2.85 -25.26
N ASP A 27 7.99 3.27 -26.51
CA ASP A 27 8.92 4.27 -27.04
C ASP A 27 8.71 5.64 -26.34
N PRO A 28 9.76 6.35 -25.91
CA PRO A 28 9.63 7.66 -25.28
C PRO A 28 8.82 8.69 -26.10
N ASP A 29 8.93 8.68 -27.43
CA ASP A 29 8.18 9.61 -28.29
C ASP A 29 6.67 9.28 -28.24
N VAL A 30 6.34 7.99 -28.27
CA VAL A 30 4.96 7.51 -28.09
C VAL A 30 4.45 7.85 -26.69
N LEU A 31 5.31 7.77 -25.68
CA LEU A 31 4.95 8.11 -24.29
C LEU A 31 4.47 9.56 -24.20
N GLU A 32 5.11 10.49 -24.93
CA GLU A 32 4.71 11.90 -24.96
C GLU A 32 3.36 12.14 -25.63
N GLU A 33 3.02 11.32 -26.62
CA GLU A 33 1.74 11.38 -27.33
C GLU A 33 0.56 10.77 -26.54
N VAL A 34 0.83 10.00 -25.48
CA VAL A 34 -0.24 9.39 -24.67
C VAL A 34 -1.10 10.48 -24.04
N SER A 35 -2.37 10.48 -24.42
CA SER A 35 -3.43 11.34 -23.90
C SER A 35 -4.59 10.47 -23.40
N SER A 36 -5.53 11.07 -22.66
CA SER A 36 -6.69 10.34 -22.17
C SER A 36 -7.54 9.82 -23.34
N ILE A 37 -7.89 8.54 -23.29
CA ILE A 37 -8.73 7.89 -24.30
C ILE A 37 -10.09 7.53 -23.71
N ARG A 38 -11.15 7.64 -24.52
CA ARG A 38 -12.43 7.01 -24.22
C ARG A 38 -12.49 5.69 -24.96
N LEU A 39 -12.74 4.60 -24.25
CA LEU A 39 -12.79 3.27 -24.85
C LEU A 39 -14.00 3.17 -25.80
N PRO A 40 -13.81 2.83 -27.08
CA PRO A 40 -14.91 2.69 -28.03
C PRO A 40 -15.72 1.40 -27.80
N GLU A 41 -15.08 0.38 -27.24
CA GLU A 41 -15.64 -0.94 -26.94
C GLU A 41 -15.11 -1.45 -25.61
N ASP A 42 -15.63 -2.59 -25.14
CA ASP A 42 -15.10 -3.26 -23.96
C ASP A 42 -13.67 -3.75 -24.24
N VAL A 43 -12.70 -3.28 -23.46
CA VAL A 43 -11.28 -3.66 -23.60
C VAL A 43 -10.90 -4.58 -22.46
N THR A 44 -10.46 -5.80 -22.80
CA THR A 44 -9.91 -6.73 -21.80
C THR A 44 -8.38 -6.69 -21.82
N VAL A 45 -7.79 -6.27 -20.71
CA VAL A 45 -6.34 -6.34 -20.48
C VAL A 45 -6.04 -7.67 -19.80
N ALA A 46 -5.32 -8.54 -20.50
CA ALA A 46 -4.85 -9.81 -19.98
C ALA A 46 -3.44 -9.65 -19.39
N PHE A 47 -3.26 -10.19 -18.20
CA PHE A 47 -1.98 -10.43 -17.56
C PHE A 47 -1.76 -11.95 -17.45
N PRO A 48 -0.54 -12.44 -17.15
CA PRO A 48 -0.22 -13.87 -17.21
C PRO A 48 -1.19 -14.81 -16.47
N LYS A 49 -1.85 -14.34 -15.41
CA LYS A 49 -2.77 -15.14 -14.59
C LYS A 49 -4.09 -14.45 -14.22
N LEU A 50 -4.38 -13.29 -14.80
CA LEU A 50 -5.65 -12.58 -14.57
C LEU A 50 -6.01 -11.71 -15.76
N ALA A 51 -7.29 -11.37 -15.91
CA ALA A 51 -7.75 -10.42 -16.91
C ALA A 51 -8.72 -9.42 -16.27
N VAL A 52 -8.66 -8.17 -16.73
CA VAL A 52 -9.57 -7.10 -16.32
C VAL A 52 -10.24 -6.54 -17.56
N THR A 53 -11.57 -6.48 -17.53
CA THR A 53 -12.37 -5.88 -18.60
C THR A 53 -12.78 -4.48 -18.20
N TYR A 54 -12.41 -3.51 -19.02
CA TYR A 54 -12.81 -2.12 -18.92
C TYR A 54 -13.97 -1.86 -19.89
N PRO A 55 -15.11 -1.34 -19.44
CA PRO A 55 -16.30 -1.21 -20.27
C PRO A 55 -16.15 -0.09 -21.31
N SER A 56 -16.86 -0.23 -22.43
CA SER A 56 -17.04 0.81 -23.43
C SER A 56 -17.51 2.11 -22.78
N GLY A 57 -17.00 3.22 -23.27
CA GLY A 57 -17.30 4.56 -22.76
C GLY A 57 -16.49 4.97 -21.53
N MET A 58 -15.75 4.07 -20.87
CA MET A 58 -14.81 4.43 -19.81
C MET A 58 -13.70 5.32 -20.37
N VAL A 59 -13.25 6.30 -19.57
CA VAL A 59 -12.07 7.10 -19.90
C VAL A 59 -10.88 6.55 -19.14
N LEU A 60 -9.81 6.22 -19.86
CA LEU A 60 -8.52 5.90 -19.27
C LEU A 60 -7.59 7.10 -19.43
N ASP A 61 -7.11 7.63 -18.31
CA ASP A 61 -6.15 8.73 -18.32
C ASP A 61 -4.74 8.25 -18.76
N ARG A 62 -3.83 9.21 -18.99
CA ARG A 62 -2.43 8.90 -19.36
C ARG A 62 -1.75 7.99 -18.32
N SER A 63 -2.00 8.23 -17.03
CA SER A 63 -1.32 7.51 -15.95
C SER A 63 -1.81 6.07 -15.83
N GLU A 64 -3.10 5.82 -16.04
CA GLU A 64 -3.73 4.51 -16.05
C GLU A 64 -3.22 3.68 -17.24
N GLN A 65 -3.16 4.30 -18.43
CA GLN A 65 -2.62 3.64 -19.63
C GLN A 65 -1.15 3.24 -19.44
N ILE A 66 -0.32 4.15 -18.92
CA ILE A 66 1.09 3.86 -18.64
C ILE A 66 1.23 2.78 -17.57
N ALA A 67 0.43 2.84 -16.50
CA ALA A 67 0.47 1.85 -15.42
C ALA A 67 0.11 0.46 -15.94
N LEU A 68 -0.95 0.31 -16.74
CA LEU A 68 -1.34 -0.96 -17.36
C LEU A 68 -0.21 -1.56 -18.20
N ARG A 69 0.48 -0.72 -18.98
CA ARG A 69 1.60 -1.16 -19.81
C ARG A 69 2.83 -1.57 -18.98
N ILE A 70 3.18 -0.82 -17.94
CA ILE A 70 4.25 -1.21 -17.02
C ILE A 70 3.93 -2.56 -16.37
N ILE A 71 2.70 -2.76 -15.90
CA ILE A 71 2.29 -4.03 -15.30
C ILE A 71 2.44 -5.16 -16.32
N ASN A 72 1.95 -4.98 -17.54
CA ASN A 72 2.07 -5.97 -18.61
C ASN A 72 3.53 -6.35 -18.90
N ASP A 73 4.40 -5.35 -19.04
CA ASP A 73 5.78 -5.56 -19.48
C ASP A 73 6.68 -6.08 -18.36
N SER A 74 6.38 -5.75 -17.10
CA SER A 74 7.28 -6.02 -15.97
C SER A 74 6.80 -7.07 -14.99
N ALA A 75 5.51 -7.44 -14.93
CA ALA A 75 5.00 -8.25 -13.81
C ALA A 75 5.57 -9.68 -13.73
N LEU A 76 6.20 -10.19 -14.79
CA LEU A 76 6.89 -11.48 -14.77
C LEU A 76 8.31 -11.41 -14.17
N GLU A 77 9.01 -10.29 -14.33
CA GLU A 77 10.37 -10.11 -13.81
C GLU A 77 10.40 -9.33 -12.49
N ARG A 78 9.41 -8.46 -12.26
CA ARG A 78 9.40 -7.47 -11.18
C ARG A 78 8.12 -7.56 -10.37
N PRO A 79 8.20 -7.52 -9.03
CA PRO A 79 7.00 -7.35 -8.23
C PRO A 79 6.45 -5.93 -8.43
N ILE A 80 5.14 -5.81 -8.62
CA ILE A 80 4.47 -4.53 -8.76
C ILE A 80 3.90 -4.12 -7.40
N TYR A 81 4.30 -2.94 -6.93
CA TYR A 81 3.79 -2.32 -5.71
C TYR A 81 3.08 -1.01 -6.03
N PHE A 82 1.91 -0.83 -5.44
CA PHE A 82 1.17 0.42 -5.45
C PHE A 82 1.34 1.13 -4.11
N SER A 83 1.50 2.45 -4.16
CA SER A 83 1.39 3.28 -2.96
C SER A 83 -0.07 3.31 -2.48
N SER A 84 -0.29 3.14 -1.17
CA SER A 84 -1.63 3.21 -0.57
C SER A 84 -2.29 4.58 -0.69
N ALA A 85 -1.52 5.65 -0.91
CA ALA A 85 -2.05 7.01 -1.00
C ALA A 85 -2.50 7.41 -2.42
N GLY A 86 -2.04 6.72 -3.46
CA GLY A 86 -2.23 7.16 -4.85
C GLY A 86 -3.53 6.69 -5.52
N GLY A 87 -4.25 5.73 -4.92
CA GLY A 87 -5.51 5.20 -5.45
C GLY A 87 -5.43 4.47 -6.80
N MET A 88 -4.25 4.39 -7.42
CA MET A 88 -4.05 3.82 -8.77
C MET A 88 -4.60 2.39 -8.89
N MET A 89 -4.36 1.55 -7.88
CA MET A 89 -4.82 0.15 -7.91
C MET A 89 -6.36 0.04 -8.00
N SER A 90 -7.07 0.90 -7.27
CA SER A 90 -8.54 0.98 -7.31
C SER A 90 -9.04 1.48 -8.65
N ARG A 91 -8.42 2.55 -9.18
CA ARG A 91 -8.75 3.09 -10.51
C ARG A 91 -8.57 2.08 -11.63
N LEU A 92 -7.57 1.22 -11.52
CA LEU A 92 -7.34 0.12 -12.46
C LEU A 92 -8.26 -1.11 -12.21
N GLY A 93 -9.06 -1.12 -11.15
CA GLY A 93 -9.93 -2.25 -10.79
C GLY A 93 -9.16 -3.49 -10.31
N LEU A 94 -7.96 -3.30 -9.77
CA LEU A 94 -7.03 -4.38 -9.41
C LEU A 94 -7.06 -4.77 -7.93
N GLU A 95 -7.85 -4.11 -7.09
CA GLU A 95 -7.84 -4.26 -5.62
C GLU A 95 -8.02 -5.69 -5.13
N ARG A 96 -8.82 -6.51 -5.82
CA ARG A 96 -9.06 -7.92 -5.46
C ARG A 96 -7.82 -8.82 -5.55
N TRP A 97 -6.75 -8.33 -6.18
CA TRP A 97 -5.44 -9.00 -6.29
C TRP A 97 -4.37 -8.31 -5.44
N GLY A 98 -4.76 -7.37 -4.60
CA GLY A 98 -3.86 -6.59 -3.77
C GLY A 98 -3.61 -7.24 -2.43
N VAL A 99 -2.35 -7.43 -2.08
CA VAL A 99 -1.94 -7.81 -0.73
C VAL A 99 -1.16 -6.67 -0.09
N ARG A 100 -1.66 -6.16 1.04
CA ARG A 100 -0.97 -5.12 1.81
C ARG A 100 0.30 -5.65 2.44
N HIS A 101 1.38 -4.91 2.20
CA HIS A 101 2.70 -5.06 2.78
C HIS A 101 3.05 -3.71 3.43
N GLY A 102 2.67 -3.56 4.70
CA GLY A 102 2.80 -2.29 5.41
C GLY A 102 2.02 -1.16 4.71
N LEU A 103 2.71 -0.09 4.32
CA LEU A 103 2.12 1.08 3.66
C LEU A 103 1.95 0.95 2.14
N THR A 104 2.26 -0.21 1.57
CA THR A 104 2.14 -0.47 0.13
C THR A 104 1.27 -1.68 -0.14
N THR A 105 0.72 -1.78 -1.34
CA THR A 105 -0.05 -2.95 -1.77
C THR A 105 0.66 -3.62 -2.93
N LYS A 106 1.05 -4.88 -2.76
CA LYS A 106 1.61 -5.71 -3.83
C LYS A 106 0.50 -6.25 -4.72
N LEU A 107 0.70 -6.22 -6.03
CA LEU A 107 -0.14 -6.96 -6.97
C LEU A 107 0.27 -8.44 -6.98
N GLU A 108 -0.65 -9.32 -6.61
CA GLU A 108 -0.49 -10.77 -6.71
C GLU A 108 -1.22 -11.30 -7.94
N LEU A 109 -0.48 -11.86 -8.89
CA LEU A 109 -1.05 -12.47 -10.09
C LEU A 109 -1.58 -13.89 -9.79
N ARG A 110 -2.52 -14.03 -8.84
CA ARG A 110 -3.17 -15.29 -8.46
C ARG A 110 -4.56 -15.04 -7.90
N ASN A 111 -5.40 -16.07 -7.82
CA ASN A 111 -6.67 -15.93 -7.12
C ASN A 111 -6.46 -16.08 -5.61
N LEU A 112 -6.48 -14.95 -4.89
CA LEU A 112 -6.26 -14.92 -3.44
C LEU A 112 -7.35 -15.65 -2.63
N GLU A 113 -8.55 -15.80 -3.19
CA GLU A 113 -9.65 -16.51 -2.51
C GLU A 113 -9.45 -18.03 -2.48
N THR A 114 -8.72 -18.57 -3.46
CA THR A 114 -8.51 -20.03 -3.61
C THR A 114 -7.07 -20.45 -3.37
N ASP A 115 -6.12 -19.53 -3.47
CA ASP A 115 -4.67 -19.78 -3.37
C ASP A 115 -3.96 -18.61 -2.62
N PRO A 116 -4.33 -18.32 -1.35
CA PRO A 116 -3.57 -17.39 -0.53
C PRO A 116 -2.26 -18.04 -0.06
N HIS A 117 -1.20 -17.26 0.08
CA HIS A 117 0.03 -17.73 0.73
C HIS A 117 -0.16 -17.83 2.25
N GLU A 118 0.69 -18.64 2.89
CA GLU A 118 0.79 -18.69 4.33
C GLU A 118 1.10 -17.29 4.91
N GLY A 119 0.41 -16.93 6.01
CA GLY A 119 0.52 -15.61 6.64
C GLY A 119 -0.28 -14.49 5.96
N MET A 120 -0.98 -14.76 4.85
CA MET A 120 -1.93 -13.82 4.26
C MET A 120 -3.27 -13.92 4.97
N ILE A 121 -3.68 -12.81 5.58
CA ILE A 121 -4.93 -12.67 6.31
C ILE A 121 -5.85 -11.76 5.53
N ARG A 122 -7.08 -12.20 5.31
CA ARG A 122 -8.14 -11.33 4.82
C ARG A 122 -8.76 -10.59 6.00
N GLY A 123 -8.62 -9.27 6.01
CA GLY A 123 -9.25 -8.45 7.04
C GLY A 123 -10.77 -8.57 7.04
N SER A 124 -11.39 -8.16 8.14
CA SER A 124 -12.84 -8.14 8.24
C SER A 124 -13.46 -7.00 7.40
N PRO A 125 -14.75 -7.10 7.02
CA PRO A 125 -15.42 -6.08 6.21
C PRO A 125 -15.35 -4.67 6.78
N GLU A 126 -15.36 -4.54 8.10
CA GLU A 126 -15.29 -3.27 8.82
C GLU A 126 -13.96 -2.52 8.56
N TYR A 127 -12.91 -3.24 8.20
CA TYR A 127 -11.59 -2.70 7.86
C TYR A 127 -11.24 -2.82 6.37
N GLY A 128 -12.26 -3.07 5.53
CA GLY A 128 -12.17 -3.01 4.07
C GLY A 128 -11.92 -4.34 3.37
N SER A 129 -11.98 -5.47 4.07
CA SER A 129 -11.80 -6.82 3.48
C SER A 129 -10.49 -7.02 2.71
N ALA A 130 -9.47 -6.18 2.97
CA ALA A 130 -8.21 -6.22 2.25
C ALA A 130 -7.38 -7.44 2.65
N TRP A 131 -6.69 -8.04 1.69
CA TRP A 131 -5.67 -9.04 1.98
C TRP A 131 -4.41 -8.35 2.52
N LEU A 132 -3.80 -8.93 3.54
CA LEU A 132 -2.62 -8.40 4.21
C LEU A 132 -1.65 -9.54 4.53
N ASP A 133 -0.37 -9.35 4.24
CA ASP A 133 0.71 -10.24 4.70
C ASP A 133 1.09 -9.80 6.12
N LEU A 134 0.65 -10.56 7.13
CA LEU A 134 0.70 -10.13 8.53
C LEU A 134 2.13 -10.04 9.05
N GLU A 135 2.90 -11.11 8.89
CA GLU A 135 4.28 -11.17 9.36
C GLU A 135 5.15 -10.09 8.72
N LYS A 136 5.04 -9.94 7.39
CA LYS A 136 5.81 -8.90 6.68
C LYS A 136 5.38 -7.51 7.09
N SER A 137 4.08 -7.27 7.26
CA SER A 137 3.57 -5.96 7.63
C SER A 137 3.94 -5.59 9.07
N LEU A 138 3.89 -6.53 10.02
CA LEU A 138 4.37 -6.32 11.39
C LEU A 138 5.86 -6.01 11.41
N LYS A 139 6.67 -6.74 10.66
CA LYS A 139 8.12 -6.50 10.59
C LYS A 139 8.45 -5.14 9.96
N LEU A 140 7.76 -4.76 8.89
CA LEU A 140 7.87 -3.40 8.34
C LEU A 140 7.47 -2.34 9.37
N TYR A 141 6.37 -2.58 10.09
CA TYR A 141 5.83 -1.66 11.08
C TYR A 141 6.77 -1.44 12.26
N ASP A 142 7.31 -2.53 12.82
CA ASP A 142 8.11 -2.50 14.04
C ASP A 142 9.60 -2.24 13.76
N GLU A 143 10.19 -2.72 12.66
CA GLU A 143 11.63 -2.60 12.45
C GLU A 143 12.02 -1.44 11.51
N ILE A 144 11.13 -1.03 10.60
CA ILE A 144 11.47 -0.11 9.50
C ILE A 144 10.74 1.23 9.60
N TYR A 145 9.45 1.19 9.88
CA TYR A 145 8.63 2.38 10.01
C TYR A 145 8.81 3.07 11.36
N GLU A 146 9.48 2.43 12.32
CA GLU A 146 9.73 2.95 13.67
C GLU A 146 10.73 4.14 13.70
N TYR A 147 11.09 4.73 12.55
CA TYR A 147 12.10 5.77 12.49
C TYR A 147 11.66 7.11 13.11
N ARG A 148 12.40 7.53 14.16
CA ARG A 148 12.59 8.89 14.72
C ARG A 148 11.34 9.78 14.82
N GLY A 149 10.47 9.39 15.75
CA GLY A 149 9.42 10.26 16.26
C GLY A 149 8.23 10.35 15.33
N LEU A 150 7.76 9.24 14.77
CA LEU A 150 6.40 9.18 14.21
C LEU A 150 5.38 8.78 15.29
N ARG A 151 5.72 7.81 16.15
CA ARG A 151 4.85 7.27 17.21
C ARG A 151 4.66 8.21 18.41
N ASP A 152 5.63 9.07 18.71
CA ASP A 152 5.62 9.90 19.94
C ASP A 152 5.41 11.41 19.70
N ARG A 153 4.79 11.78 18.57
CA ARG A 153 4.50 13.20 18.31
C ARG A 153 3.26 13.63 19.05
N ALA A 154 3.37 14.66 19.88
CA ALA A 154 2.20 15.37 20.38
C ALA A 154 1.46 16.14 19.26
N ILE A 155 2.22 16.65 18.28
CA ILE A 155 1.71 17.46 17.17
C ILE A 155 2.46 17.10 15.88
N TRP A 156 1.72 17.04 14.77
CA TRP A 156 2.31 16.87 13.45
C TRP A 156 2.92 18.19 12.95
N ALA A 157 4.16 18.15 12.49
CA ALA A 157 4.93 19.36 12.22
C ALA A 157 4.35 20.22 11.08
N ASP A 158 3.70 19.60 10.10
CA ASP A 158 3.16 20.28 8.93
C ASP A 158 1.74 19.81 8.61
N ARG A 159 0.77 20.71 8.82
CA ARG A 159 -0.66 20.43 8.60
C ARG A 159 -1.00 20.01 7.16
N SER A 160 -0.17 20.36 6.17
CA SER A 160 -0.39 19.96 4.77
C SER A 160 -0.06 18.48 4.51
N THR A 161 0.61 17.81 5.46
CA THR A 161 1.04 16.40 5.33
C THR A 161 0.39 15.48 6.36
N THR A 162 -0.75 15.87 6.95
CA THR A 162 -1.50 15.04 7.92
C THR A 162 -2.01 13.72 7.33
N MET A 163 -2.03 13.58 6.01
CA MET A 163 -2.27 12.29 5.37
C MET A 163 -1.19 11.26 5.71
N MET A 164 0.06 11.67 6.00
CA MET A 164 1.11 10.74 6.40
C MET A 164 0.77 9.98 7.70
N PRO A 165 0.53 10.64 8.86
CA PRO A 165 0.11 9.94 10.08
C PRO A 165 -1.23 9.21 9.90
N TYR A 166 -2.14 9.71 9.06
CA TYR A 166 -3.39 9.00 8.75
C TYR A 166 -3.15 7.63 8.10
N GLN A 167 -2.16 7.49 7.21
CA GLN A 167 -1.81 6.20 6.62
C GLN A 167 -1.30 5.20 7.67
N TYR A 168 -0.56 5.67 8.68
CA TYR A 168 -0.13 4.83 9.81
C TYR A 168 -1.29 4.42 10.72
N TYR A 169 -2.24 5.32 10.96
CA TYR A 169 -3.49 5.00 11.65
C TYR A 169 -4.24 3.84 10.98
N VAL A 170 -4.51 3.97 9.67
CA VAL A 170 -5.23 2.93 8.92
C VAL A 170 -4.47 1.61 8.92
N MET A 171 -3.14 1.65 8.76
CA MET A 171 -2.31 0.45 8.80
C MET A 171 -2.33 -0.23 10.17
N ALA A 172 -2.13 0.50 11.27
CA ALA A 172 -2.14 -0.05 12.62
C ALA A 172 -3.51 -0.67 12.96
N LEU A 173 -4.58 -0.02 12.52
CA LEU A 173 -5.94 -0.52 12.69
C LEU A 173 -6.16 -1.85 11.94
N GLN A 174 -5.76 -1.92 10.68
CA GLN A 174 -5.85 -3.16 9.89
C GLN A 174 -4.93 -4.27 10.40
N LEU A 175 -3.73 -3.92 10.90
CA LEU A 175 -2.85 -4.88 11.57
C LEU A 175 -3.49 -5.45 12.82
N SER A 176 -4.21 -4.63 13.60
CA SER A 176 -4.89 -5.10 14.81
C SER A 176 -6.01 -6.10 14.49
N ASP A 177 -6.76 -5.86 13.41
CA ASP A 177 -7.79 -6.76 12.92
C ASP A 177 -7.20 -8.07 12.40
N ALA A 178 -6.21 -7.98 11.50
CA ALA A 178 -5.53 -9.15 10.96
C ALA A 178 -4.84 -10.00 12.05
N ALA A 179 -4.19 -9.36 13.03
CA ALA A 179 -3.58 -10.05 14.16
C ALA A 179 -4.61 -10.75 15.04
N GLN A 180 -5.78 -10.14 15.25
CA GLN A 180 -6.88 -10.77 15.98
C GLN A 180 -7.43 -11.98 15.23
N LEU A 181 -7.65 -11.87 13.92
CA LEU A 181 -8.15 -12.95 13.08
C LEU A 181 -7.18 -14.13 13.01
N ASP A 182 -5.88 -13.85 13.00
CA ASP A 182 -4.81 -14.86 13.01
C ASP A 182 -4.50 -15.43 14.41
N GLY A 183 -5.25 -15.02 15.44
CA GLY A 183 -5.11 -15.53 16.81
C GLY A 183 -3.81 -15.14 17.50
N ARG A 184 -3.21 -14.00 17.13
CA ARG A 184 -2.05 -13.43 17.84
C ARG A 184 -2.44 -12.96 19.24
N SER A 185 -1.44 -12.66 20.07
CA SER A 185 -1.66 -12.37 21.48
C SER A 185 -2.55 -11.13 21.68
N PRO A 186 -3.43 -11.13 22.71
CA PRO A 186 -4.25 -9.96 23.03
C PRO A 186 -3.43 -8.69 23.28
N GLU A 187 -2.21 -8.83 23.82
CA GLU A 187 -1.30 -7.72 24.07
C GLU A 187 -0.84 -7.06 22.77
N LEU A 188 -0.53 -7.84 21.73
CA LEU A 188 -0.16 -7.31 20.42
C LEU A 188 -1.33 -6.57 19.77
N VAL A 189 -2.52 -7.18 19.79
CA VAL A 189 -3.73 -6.57 19.23
C VAL A 189 -4.04 -5.25 19.93
N GLN A 190 -3.94 -5.23 21.26
CA GLN A 190 -4.18 -4.02 22.06
C GLN A 190 -3.14 -2.93 21.76
N ARG A 191 -1.85 -3.26 21.69
CA ARG A 191 -0.78 -2.32 21.31
C ARG A 191 -1.07 -1.68 19.94
N LEU A 192 -1.44 -2.47 18.94
CA LEU A 192 -1.74 -1.96 17.60
C LEU A 192 -2.95 -1.02 17.56
N ARG A 193 -3.97 -1.28 18.40
CA ARG A 193 -5.12 -0.37 18.56
C ARG A 193 -4.72 0.94 19.22
N GLU A 194 -3.88 0.89 20.23
CA GLU A 194 -3.36 2.08 20.90
C GLU A 194 -2.51 2.92 19.95
N ASP A 195 -1.63 2.28 19.18
CA ASP A 195 -0.86 2.95 18.13
C ASP A 195 -1.78 3.61 17.09
N ALA A 196 -2.85 2.92 16.66
CA ALA A 196 -3.82 3.49 15.73
C ALA A 196 -4.44 4.77 16.30
N LEU A 197 -4.89 4.76 17.56
CA LEU A 197 -5.46 5.94 18.22
C LEU A 197 -4.44 7.08 18.31
N ALA A 198 -3.19 6.80 18.66
CA ALA A 198 -2.13 7.80 18.71
C ALA A 198 -1.91 8.45 17.33
N PHE A 199 -1.83 7.65 16.26
CA PHE A 199 -1.70 8.18 14.90
C PHE A 199 -2.93 8.98 14.45
N GLN A 200 -4.14 8.57 14.85
CA GLN A 200 -5.38 9.28 14.54
C GLN A 200 -5.36 10.69 15.17
N GLU A 201 -4.93 10.80 16.42
CA GLU A 201 -4.82 12.08 17.13
C GLU A 201 -3.85 13.02 16.42
N VAL A 202 -2.67 12.52 16.04
CA VAL A 202 -1.66 13.30 15.31
C VAL A 202 -2.16 13.70 13.92
N ALA A 203 -2.87 12.82 13.22
CA ALA A 203 -3.51 13.13 11.93
C ALA A 203 -4.59 14.20 12.05
N GLY A 204 -5.29 14.28 13.19
CA GLY A 204 -6.25 15.33 13.51
C GLY A 204 -5.63 16.71 13.79
N GLY A 205 -4.30 16.81 13.82
CA GLY A 205 -3.56 18.04 14.14
C GLY A 205 -2.89 18.02 15.51
N GLY A 206 -2.95 16.90 16.25
CA GLY A 206 -2.29 16.71 17.54
C GLY A 206 -3.11 17.13 18.76
N GLN A 207 -2.52 16.94 19.95
CA GLN A 207 -3.14 17.33 21.21
C GLN A 207 -3.27 18.84 21.32
N ARG A 208 -4.49 19.32 21.64
CA ARG A 208 -4.66 20.68 22.16
C ARG A 208 -3.92 20.74 23.49
N VAL A 209 -2.78 21.42 23.54
CA VAL A 209 -2.22 21.86 24.82
C VAL A 209 -3.27 22.77 25.44
N ALA A 210 -3.96 22.29 26.46
CA ALA A 210 -4.81 23.13 27.29
C ALA A 210 -3.89 24.15 27.96
N SER A 211 -3.77 25.33 27.37
CA SER A 211 -3.15 26.48 28.02
C SER A 211 -4.04 26.84 29.21
N LYS A 212 -3.74 26.27 30.38
CA LYS A 212 -4.12 26.87 31.65
C LYS A 212 -3.36 28.18 31.75
N VAL A 213 -3.95 29.23 31.22
CA VAL A 213 -3.62 30.58 31.66
C VAL A 213 -4.33 30.72 33.00
N ASP A 214 -3.63 30.43 34.09
CA ASP A 214 -4.04 30.91 35.40
C ASP A 214 -3.89 32.43 35.36
N ILE A 215 -5.01 33.13 35.23
CA ILE A 215 -5.11 34.55 35.54
C ILE A 215 -5.58 34.61 36.99
N SER A 216 -4.62 34.65 37.91
CA SER A 216 -4.83 35.11 39.28
C SER A 216 -4.74 36.63 39.34
#